data_AF-A0A1Y3TYL6-F1
#
_entry.id   AF-A0A1Y3TYL6-F1
#
_cell.length_a   1.000
_cell.length_b   1.000
_cell.length_c   1.000
_cell.angle_alpha   90.00
_cell.angle_beta   90.00
_cell.angle_gamma   90.00
#
_symmetry.space_group_name_H-M   'P 1'
#
loop_
_entity.id
_entity.type
_entity.pdbx_description
1 polymer ?
#
loop_
_entity_poly.entity_id
_entity_poly.type
_entity_poly.pdbx_seq_one_letter_code
_entity_poly.pdbx_strand_id
1 'polypeptide(L)'
;MEQERLTEQEKVVIEQWKPVLDELDRMENCNNRRHKEKRDMLDMTLCECQNEKEEYLSSEIKLKLSDTDENWLEWIFSRSSADLYQLTGNIELAKSLQTLTAMQRKVVFLFYIHGFSVKDIAALLGSSERNIRKLRERAREHMKISC
;
A
#
# COMPACT_ATOMS: atom_id res chain seq x y z
N MET A 1 -6.22 53.07 22.63
CA MET A 1 -7.18 52.49 21.68
C MET A 1 -8.54 52.66 22.28
N GLU A 2 -9.37 53.50 21.67
CA GLU A 2 -10.71 53.85 22.14
C GLU A 2 -11.62 52.67 21.80
N GLN A 3 -12.19 52.01 22.81
CA GLN A 3 -13.15 50.93 22.58
C GLN A 3 -14.43 51.56 22.02
N GLU A 4 -14.68 51.33 20.72
CA GLU A 4 -15.96 51.68 20.09
C GLU A 4 -17.09 51.04 20.90
N ARG A 5 -18.00 51.88 21.40
CA ARG A 5 -19.17 51.40 22.14
C ARG A 5 -20.17 50.86 21.12
N LEU A 6 -20.39 49.55 21.17
CA LEU A 6 -21.40 48.87 20.37
C LEU A 6 -22.76 49.54 20.55
N THR A 7 -23.39 49.85 19.43
CA THR A 7 -24.77 50.32 19.35
C THR A 7 -25.72 49.23 19.86
N GLU A 8 -26.91 49.63 20.30
CA GLU A 8 -27.89 48.68 20.86
C GLU A 8 -28.35 47.64 19.81
N GLN A 9 -28.37 48.04 18.52
CA GLN A 9 -28.65 47.13 17.42
C GLN A 9 -27.55 46.07 17.24
N GLU A 10 -26.27 46.46 17.35
CA GLU A 10 -25.16 45.51 17.26
C GLU A 10 -25.17 44.50 18.41
N LYS A 11 -25.54 44.93 19.63
CA LYS A 11 -25.69 44.01 20.76
C LYS A 11 -26.80 42.98 20.51
N VAL A 12 -27.94 43.41 19.99
CA VAL A 12 -29.05 42.49 19.66
C VAL A 12 -28.63 41.48 18.59
N VAL A 13 -27.89 41.92 17.57
CA VAL A 13 -27.34 41.02 16.56
C VAL A 13 -26.34 40.04 17.18
N ILE A 14 -25.44 40.48 18.05
CA ILE A 14 -24.49 39.61 18.76
C ILE A 14 -25.23 38.55 19.58
N GLU A 15 -26.27 38.92 20.33
CA GLU A 15 -27.08 37.96 21.10
C GLU A 15 -27.75 36.90 20.21
N GLN A 16 -28.17 37.27 18.99
CA GLN A 16 -28.74 36.32 18.03
C GLN A 16 -27.71 35.31 17.52
N TRP A 17 -26.43 35.69 17.42
CA TRP A 17 -25.36 34.80 16.96
C TRP A 17 -24.80 33.89 18.05
N LYS A 18 -25.00 34.20 19.34
CA LYS A 18 -24.50 33.37 20.45
C LYS A 18 -24.89 31.89 20.34
N PRO A 19 -26.16 31.51 20.08
CA PRO A 19 -26.53 30.11 19.98
C PRO A 19 -25.88 29.40 18.77
N VAL A 20 -25.63 30.15 17.69
CA VAL A 20 -24.94 29.63 16.50
C VAL A 20 -23.47 29.36 16.82
N LEU A 21 -22.82 30.29 17.51
CA LEU A 21 -21.44 30.14 17.98
C LEU A 21 -21.33 28.97 18.98
N ASP A 22 -22.25 28.86 19.93
CA ASP A 22 -22.28 27.76 20.90
C ASP A 22 -22.40 26.38 20.20
N GLU A 23 -23.22 26.27 19.15
CA GLU A 23 -23.35 25.02 18.39
C GLU A 23 -22.10 24.75 17.53
N LEU A 24 -21.48 25.77 16.94
CA LEU A 24 -20.22 25.63 16.22
C LEU A 24 -19.09 25.16 17.15
N ASP A 25 -18.96 25.78 18.32
CA ASP A 25 -18.00 25.39 19.36
C ASP A 25 -18.25 23.96 19.83
N ARG A 26 -19.53 23.56 19.99
CA ARG A 26 -19.90 22.20 20.34
C ARG A 26 -19.51 21.19 19.26
N MET A 27 -19.77 21.50 18.00
CA MET A 27 -19.41 20.65 16.86
C MET A 27 -17.89 20.51 16.75
N GLU A 28 -17.16 21.60 16.91
CA GLU A 28 -15.69 21.59 16.91
C GLU A 28 -15.14 20.72 18.04
N ASN A 29 -15.66 20.87 19.26
CA ASN A 29 -15.27 20.03 20.39
C ASN A 29 -15.55 18.54 20.15
N CYS A 30 -16.71 18.21 19.55
CA CYS A 30 -17.04 16.84 19.19
C CYS A 30 -16.11 16.30 18.09
N ASN A 31 -15.78 17.13 17.10
CA ASN A 31 -14.86 16.78 16.04
C ASN A 31 -13.45 16.52 16.60
N ASN A 32 -12.94 17.45 17.41
CA ASN A 32 -11.67 17.34 18.09
C ASN A 32 -11.58 16.09 18.96
N ARG A 33 -12.66 15.72 19.68
CA ARG A 33 -12.72 14.46 20.44
C ARG A 33 -12.64 13.22 19.54
N ARG A 34 -13.45 13.16 18.47
CA ARG A 34 -13.43 12.03 17.51
C ARG A 34 -12.08 11.89 16.81
N HIS A 35 -11.43 13.01 16.51
CA HIS A 35 -10.10 13.02 15.88
C HIS A 35 -9.01 12.68 16.90
N LYS A 36 -9.10 13.12 18.15
CA LYS A 36 -8.13 12.78 19.21
C LYS A 36 -8.05 11.28 19.45
N GLU A 37 -9.19 10.58 19.48
CA GLU A 37 -9.26 9.12 19.67
C GLU A 37 -8.76 8.31 18.45
N LYS A 38 -8.61 8.93 17.27
CA LYS A 38 -8.19 8.28 16.01
C LYS A 38 -6.84 8.76 15.49
N ARG A 39 -6.19 9.73 16.15
CA ARG A 39 -4.88 10.28 15.77
C ARG A 39 -3.71 9.34 16.07
N ASP A 40 -3.91 8.26 16.83
CA ASP A 40 -2.87 7.29 17.18
C ASP A 40 -2.25 6.55 15.98
N MET A 41 -2.76 6.77 14.74
CA MET A 41 -2.15 6.21 13.53
C MET A 41 -1.32 7.22 12.71
N LEU A 42 -1.43 8.53 12.94
CA LEU A 42 -0.58 9.52 12.29
C LEU A 42 -0.54 10.81 13.12
N ASP A 43 0.58 11.00 13.82
CA ASP A 43 0.83 12.21 14.59
C ASP A 43 1.17 13.38 13.66
N MET A 44 0.12 14.13 13.30
CA MET A 44 0.23 15.31 12.44
C MET A 44 0.72 16.55 13.20
N THR A 45 0.94 16.47 14.53
CA THR A 45 1.54 17.61 15.27
C THR A 45 2.97 17.90 14.81
N LEU A 46 3.68 16.89 14.30
CA LEU A 46 4.97 17.06 13.61
C LEU A 46 4.88 17.97 12.38
N CYS A 47 3.71 18.07 11.72
CA CYS A 47 3.52 19.00 10.60
C CYS A 47 3.34 20.45 11.07
N GLU A 48 2.92 20.65 12.31
CA GLU A 48 2.57 21.96 12.87
C GLU A 48 3.74 22.55 13.69
N CYS A 49 4.73 21.73 14.05
CA CYS A 49 5.95 22.18 14.70
C CYS A 49 6.78 23.05 13.75
N GLN A 50 7.23 24.22 14.24
CA GLN A 50 8.22 25.05 13.57
C GLN A 50 9.59 24.84 14.22
N ASN A 51 10.65 24.84 13.42
CA ASN A 51 12.02 24.89 13.95
C ASN A 51 12.32 26.31 14.48
N GLU A 52 13.51 26.49 15.08
CA GLU A 52 13.97 27.79 15.60
C GLU A 52 14.05 28.91 14.53
N LYS A 53 13.92 28.57 13.24
CA LYS A 53 13.90 29.48 12.10
C LYS A 53 12.49 29.73 11.55
N GLU A 54 11.44 29.33 12.29
CA GLU A 54 10.03 29.43 11.89
C GLU A 54 9.66 28.58 10.66
N GLU A 55 10.49 27.62 10.26
CA GLU A 55 10.17 26.69 9.17
C GLU A 55 9.35 25.53 9.73
N TYR A 56 8.19 25.26 9.12
CA TYR A 56 7.38 24.11 9.47
C TYR A 56 8.15 22.81 9.20
N LEU A 57 8.21 21.90 10.17
CA LEU A 57 8.82 20.58 10.06
C LEU A 57 8.11 19.66 9.04
N SER A 58 6.99 20.11 8.46
CA SER A 58 6.10 19.33 7.57
C SER A 58 6.54 19.12 6.12
N SER A 59 7.70 19.61 5.67
CA SER A 59 8.05 19.44 4.24
C SER A 59 8.54 18.03 3.90
N GLU A 60 8.93 17.24 4.90
CA GLU A 60 9.67 15.98 4.66
C GLU A 60 9.11 14.78 5.44
N ILE A 61 7.82 14.80 5.79
CA ILE A 61 7.11 13.53 5.96
C ILE A 61 6.98 12.92 4.57
N LYS A 62 8.08 12.32 4.08
CA LYS A 62 8.01 11.30 3.05
C LYS A 62 7.18 10.21 3.68
N LEU A 63 5.88 10.21 3.41
CA LEU A 63 5.07 9.00 3.53
C LEU A 63 5.87 7.97 2.75
N LYS A 64 6.59 7.13 3.48
CA LYS A 64 7.28 5.97 2.95
C LYS A 64 6.14 5.03 2.60
N LEU A 65 5.37 5.38 1.55
CA LEU A 65 4.89 4.39 0.60
C LEU A 65 6.12 3.53 0.43
N SER A 66 6.06 2.32 0.99
CA SER A 66 7.16 1.36 1.01
C SER A 66 8.01 1.58 -0.21
N ASP A 67 9.35 1.64 -0.09
CA ASP A 67 10.27 1.65 -1.23
C ASP A 67 9.90 0.44 -2.11
N THR A 68 8.85 0.57 -2.91
CA THR A 68 8.35 -0.41 -3.83
C THR A 68 9.42 -0.33 -4.87
N ASP A 69 10.29 -1.33 -4.86
CA ASP A 69 11.32 -1.57 -5.85
C ASP A 69 10.93 -0.85 -7.13
N GLU A 70 11.68 0.19 -7.51
CA GLU A 70 11.34 1.06 -8.65
C GLU A 70 11.13 0.24 -9.94
N ASN A 71 11.61 -1.00 -9.93
CA ASN A 71 11.53 -2.01 -10.98
C ASN A 71 10.29 -2.92 -10.90
N TRP A 72 9.31 -2.69 -10.01
CA TRP A 72 8.13 -3.55 -9.90
C TRP A 72 7.34 -3.63 -11.23
N LEU A 73 7.30 -2.52 -11.99
CA LEU A 73 6.72 -2.50 -13.34
C LEU A 73 7.52 -3.40 -14.29
N GLU A 74 8.85 -3.37 -14.22
CA GLU A 74 9.70 -4.24 -15.03
C GLU A 74 9.45 -5.71 -14.71
N TRP A 75 9.23 -6.05 -13.44
CA TRP A 75 8.99 -7.43 -13.01
C TRP A 75 7.62 -7.95 -13.40
N ILE A 76 6.56 -7.15 -13.24
CA ILE A 76 5.20 -7.53 -13.64
C ILE A 76 5.09 -7.71 -15.15
N PHE A 77 5.79 -6.87 -15.92
CA PHE A 77 5.86 -7.01 -17.38
C PHE A 77 7.01 -7.91 -17.84
N SER A 78 7.81 -8.45 -16.91
CA SER A 78 8.89 -9.36 -17.25
C SER A 78 8.30 -10.64 -17.84
N ARG A 79 8.74 -10.94 -19.06
CA ARG A 79 8.47 -12.23 -19.71
C ARG A 79 9.47 -13.30 -19.28
N SER A 80 10.32 -13.00 -18.29
CA SER A 80 11.35 -13.91 -17.80
C SER A 80 10.83 -14.77 -16.68
N SER A 81 10.99 -16.09 -16.83
CA SER A 81 10.76 -17.01 -15.72
C SER A 81 11.65 -16.72 -14.51
N ALA A 82 12.80 -16.04 -14.67
CA ALA A 82 13.74 -15.77 -13.59
C ALA A 82 13.14 -14.90 -12.48
N ASP A 83 12.26 -13.96 -12.88
CA ASP A 83 11.68 -12.92 -12.02
C ASP A 83 10.39 -13.38 -11.33
N LEU A 84 10.00 -14.64 -11.53
CA LEU A 84 8.79 -15.24 -10.97
C LEU A 84 8.68 -15.08 -9.44
N TYR A 85 9.81 -15.04 -8.72
CA TYR A 85 9.80 -14.87 -7.26
C TYR A 85 9.39 -13.46 -6.81
N GLN A 86 9.51 -12.45 -7.68
CA GLN A 86 9.12 -11.06 -7.39
C GLN A 86 7.61 -10.85 -7.57
N LEU A 87 6.93 -11.78 -8.25
CA LEU A 87 5.49 -11.73 -8.49
C LEU A 87 4.65 -12.18 -7.30
N THR A 88 5.28 -12.57 -6.18
CA THR A 88 4.56 -12.99 -4.97
C THR A 88 4.94 -12.11 -3.78
N GLY A 89 3.93 -11.66 -3.03
CA GLY A 89 4.13 -10.96 -1.76
C GLY A 89 4.49 -11.91 -0.59
N ASN A 90 4.44 -13.23 -0.79
CA ASN A 90 4.79 -14.19 0.25
C ASN A 90 6.30 -14.51 0.21
N ILE A 91 7.02 -14.12 1.26
CA ILE A 91 8.48 -14.29 1.39
C ILE A 91 8.90 -15.77 1.34
N GLU A 92 8.14 -16.68 1.92
CA GLU A 92 8.45 -18.11 1.92
C GLU A 92 8.29 -18.72 0.52
N LEU A 93 7.24 -18.30 -0.19
CA LEU A 93 7.01 -18.72 -1.57
C LEU A 93 8.08 -18.15 -2.49
N ALA A 94 8.44 -16.87 -2.34
CA ALA A 94 9.51 -16.23 -3.10
C ALA A 94 10.84 -16.98 -2.94
N LYS A 95 11.24 -17.31 -1.71
CA LYS A 95 12.42 -18.12 -1.43
C LYS A 95 12.34 -19.49 -2.11
N SER A 96 11.20 -20.16 -2.01
CA SER A 96 11.00 -21.48 -2.63
C SER A 96 11.10 -21.42 -4.15
N LEU A 97 10.54 -20.38 -4.78
CA LEU A 97 10.65 -20.12 -6.22
C LEU A 97 12.10 -19.90 -6.67
N GLN A 98 12.92 -19.22 -5.87
CA GLN A 98 14.34 -19.02 -6.17
C GLN A 98 15.14 -20.33 -6.17
N THR A 99 14.75 -21.32 -5.35
CA THR A 99 15.43 -22.63 -5.27
C THR A 99 15.12 -23.56 -6.44
N LEU A 100 14.08 -23.27 -7.23
CA LEU A 100 13.71 -24.09 -8.39
C LEU A 100 14.78 -24.04 -9.48
N THR A 101 15.01 -25.19 -10.12
CA THR A 101 15.84 -25.26 -11.33
C THR A 101 15.26 -24.40 -12.45
N ALA A 102 16.10 -23.95 -13.39
CA ALA A 102 15.67 -23.12 -14.52
C ALA A 102 14.51 -23.76 -15.32
N MET A 103 14.53 -25.09 -15.51
CA MET A 103 13.47 -25.80 -16.23
C MET A 103 12.17 -25.92 -15.41
N GLN A 104 12.26 -26.17 -14.10
CA GLN A 104 11.08 -26.15 -13.24
C GLN A 104 10.43 -24.76 -13.22
N ARG A 105 11.25 -23.72 -13.09
CA ARG A 105 10.78 -22.32 -13.08
C ARG A 105 10.08 -21.94 -14.37
N LYS A 106 10.62 -22.32 -15.53
CA LYS A 106 9.97 -22.13 -16.85
C LYS A 106 8.62 -22.85 -16.93
N VAL A 107 8.55 -24.11 -16.48
CA VAL A 107 7.30 -24.89 -16.50
C VAL A 107 6.25 -24.25 -15.60
N VAL A 108 6.61 -23.83 -14.39
CA VAL A 108 5.72 -23.16 -13.44
C VAL A 108 5.24 -21.82 -14.00
N PHE A 109 6.15 -21.02 -14.58
CA PHE A 109 5.83 -19.74 -15.20
C PHE A 109 4.81 -19.89 -16.34
N LEU A 110 5.07 -20.80 -17.28
CA LEU A 110 4.15 -21.05 -18.40
C LEU A 110 2.79 -21.60 -17.96
N PHE A 111 2.78 -22.44 -16.92
CA PHE A 111 1.56 -23.08 -16.46
C PHE A 111 0.68 -22.14 -15.63
N TYR A 112 1.23 -21.49 -14.61
CA TYR A 112 0.45 -20.69 -13.65
C TYR A 112 0.26 -19.23 -14.08
N ILE A 113 1.26 -18.62 -14.72
CA ILE A 113 1.18 -17.20 -15.13
C ILE A 113 0.55 -17.07 -16.53
N HIS A 114 0.97 -17.91 -17.47
CA HIS A 114 0.47 -17.85 -18.85
C HIS A 114 -0.70 -18.81 -19.15
N GLY A 115 -1.06 -19.72 -18.25
CA GLY A 115 -2.21 -20.62 -18.41
C GLY A 115 -2.05 -21.69 -19.50
N PHE A 116 -0.83 -21.99 -19.94
CA PHE A 116 -0.61 -23.02 -20.96
C PHE A 116 -0.94 -24.42 -20.43
N SER A 117 -1.48 -25.29 -21.31
CA SER A 117 -1.69 -26.68 -20.96
C SER A 117 -0.35 -27.46 -20.93
N VAL A 118 -0.34 -28.62 -20.27
CA VAL A 118 0.84 -29.50 -20.25
C VAL A 118 1.29 -29.89 -21.67
N LYS A 119 0.33 -30.07 -22.57
CA LYS A 119 0.59 -30.43 -23.98
C LYS A 119 1.27 -29.27 -24.72
N ASP A 120 0.79 -28.05 -24.51
CA ASP A 120 1.36 -26.86 -25.15
C ASP A 120 2.76 -26.57 -24.63
N ILE A 121 2.98 -26.72 -23.32
CA ILE A 121 4.31 -26.56 -22.70
C ILE A 121 5.27 -27.64 -23.22
N ALA A 122 4.80 -28.88 -23.36
CA ALA A 122 5.60 -29.97 -23.90
C ALA A 122 6.04 -29.69 -25.35
N ALA A 123 5.11 -29.21 -26.19
CA ALA A 123 5.40 -28.79 -27.55
C ALA A 123 6.38 -27.60 -27.59
N LEU A 124 6.16 -26.58 -26.77
CA LEU A 124 6.98 -25.36 -26.71
C LEU A 124 8.41 -25.64 -26.24
N LEU A 125 8.59 -26.52 -25.26
CA LEU A 125 9.90 -26.85 -24.69
C LEU A 125 10.58 -28.05 -25.37
N GLY A 126 9.97 -28.63 -26.42
CA GLY A 126 10.52 -29.81 -27.11
C GLY A 126 10.68 -31.03 -26.20
N SER A 127 9.76 -31.24 -25.26
CA SER A 127 9.85 -32.27 -24.22
C SER A 127 8.59 -33.14 -24.19
N SER A 128 8.65 -34.32 -23.57
CA SER A 128 7.45 -35.16 -23.38
C SER A 128 6.51 -34.58 -22.32
N GLU A 129 5.19 -34.77 -22.50
CA GLU A 129 4.17 -34.40 -21.51
C GLU A 129 4.44 -35.04 -20.14
N ARG A 130 4.93 -36.29 -20.13
CA ARG A 130 5.30 -37.00 -18.91
C ARG A 130 6.40 -36.27 -18.15
N ASN A 131 7.40 -35.76 -18.85
CA ASN A 131 8.48 -34.99 -18.24
C ASN A 131 7.98 -33.64 -17.68
N ILE A 132 7.12 -32.93 -18.42
CA ILE A 132 6.51 -31.68 -17.96
C ILE A 132 5.69 -31.89 -16.68
N ARG A 133 4.87 -32.96 -16.62
CA ARG A 133 4.11 -33.32 -15.40
C ARG A 133 5.04 -33.58 -14.23
N LYS A 134 6.11 -34.35 -14.42
CA LYS A 134 7.11 -34.62 -13.36
C LYS A 134 7.81 -33.35 -12.87
N LEU A 135 8.21 -32.47 -13.79
CA LEU A 135 8.86 -31.20 -13.44
C LEU A 135 7.91 -30.30 -12.64
N ARG A 136 6.65 -30.21 -13.06
CA ARG A 136 5.62 -29.45 -12.36
C ARG A 136 5.34 -30.00 -10.97
N GLU A 137 5.23 -31.31 -10.83
CA GLU A 137 4.95 -31.95 -9.53
C GLU A 137 6.09 -31.70 -8.53
N ARG A 138 7.34 -31.94 -8.95
CA ARG A 138 8.50 -31.63 -8.11
C ARG A 138 8.56 -30.16 -7.73
N ALA A 139 8.27 -29.26 -8.67
CA ALA A 139 8.25 -27.83 -8.38
C ALA A 139 7.16 -27.48 -7.35
N ARG A 140 5.97 -28.11 -7.46
CA ARG A 140 4.87 -27.95 -6.49
C ARG A 140 5.27 -28.42 -5.10
N GLU A 141 5.91 -29.59 -4.99
CA GLU A 141 6.43 -30.12 -3.72
C GLU A 141 7.41 -29.12 -3.07
N HIS A 142 8.33 -28.56 -3.86
CA HIS A 142 9.29 -27.55 -3.37
C HIS A 142 8.62 -26.24 -2.93
N MET A 143 7.58 -25.79 -3.63
CA MET A 143 6.86 -24.56 -3.28
C MET A 143 5.88 -24.74 -2.11
N LYS A 144 5.67 -25.98 -1.61
CA LYS A 144 4.70 -26.33 -0.56
C LYS A 144 3.30 -25.72 -0.80
N ILE A 145 2.89 -25.58 -2.05
CA ILE A 145 1.58 -25.08 -2.41
C ILE A 145 0.57 -26.19 -2.08
N SER A 146 -0.01 -26.14 -0.88
CA SER A 146 -1.26 -26.87 -0.58
C SER A 146 -2.36 -26.26 -1.44
N CYS A 147 -3.01 -27.10 -2.23
CA CYS A 147 -4.31 -26.76 -2.81
C CYS A 147 -5.39 -27.22 -1.85
#